data_AF-A0AAW9IGH2-F1
#
_entry.id   AF-A0AAW9IGH2-F1
#
_cell.length_a   1.000
_cell.length_b   1.000
_cell.length_c   1.000
_cell.angle_alpha   90.00
_cell.angle_beta   90.00
_cell.angle_gamma   90.00
#
_symmetry.space_group_name_H-M   'P 1'
#
loop_
_entity.id
_entity.type
_entity.pdbx_description
1 polymer ?
#
loop_
_entity_poly.entity_id
_entity_poly.type
_entity_poly.pdbx_seq_one_letter_code
_entity_poly.pdbx_strand_id
1 'polypeptide(L)'
;MHPLFCFIQLIISPFKTSKYGLYVILLIQSLINSINVVLIYIYCSNLKIKKSLALLLSIFFGFFSYSINSALVPDSYIYAQNILIISLVYMQYCKISKNYGIIGHAILGVLNFSVTVSNVASYALAIIINKSEKETKTWIKKIIQSIIIALGIIIVLGIIQQLLFKSNFTDNIFNSVNNGGLNYSMPFNLKANWKIIYLMFTAPIITAPLRVMPELQAIVTNIGIKFPIYLKLITVILLILIIMSIIYNIKNREMWTLSSFLIVAFFIHIIKGFGLAVFEYDMYLYAGHYIFVVPMYLGFLFKKLENKKILKFVTIILAIITLVTFINNIFMQNQMFNLVKQTYL
;
A
#
# COMPACT_ATOMS: atom_id res chain seq x y z
N MET A 1 2.07 10.88 11.31
CA MET A 1 1.33 11.48 10.18
C MET A 1 -0.13 11.01 10.15
N HIS A 2 -0.78 10.82 11.31
CA HIS A 2 -2.07 10.12 11.43
C HIS A 2 -3.14 11.04 12.06
N PRO A 3 -3.75 11.96 11.29
CA PRO A 3 -4.57 13.07 11.80
C PRO A 3 -5.68 12.66 12.77
N LEU A 4 -6.45 11.64 12.42
CA LEU A 4 -7.67 11.22 13.14
C LEU A 4 -7.60 9.73 13.55
N PHE A 5 -6.40 9.16 13.61
CA PHE A 5 -6.22 7.75 13.95
C PHE A 5 -6.56 7.44 15.42
N CYS A 6 -6.65 8.46 16.28
CA CYS A 6 -7.16 8.33 17.64
C CYS A 6 -8.56 7.69 17.71
N PHE A 7 -9.42 7.90 16.70
CA PHE A 7 -10.74 7.26 16.63
C PHE A 7 -10.63 5.74 16.38
N ILE A 8 -9.69 5.31 15.54
CA ILE A 8 -9.39 3.88 15.34
C ILE A 8 -8.77 3.31 16.62
N GLN A 9 -7.86 4.06 17.25
CA GLN A 9 -7.27 3.66 18.51
C GLN A 9 -8.31 3.54 19.63
N LEU A 10 -9.37 4.34 19.65
CA LEU A 10 -10.43 4.20 20.65
C LEU A 10 -11.15 2.86 20.55
N ILE A 11 -11.34 2.34 19.33
CA ILE A 11 -11.92 1.00 19.11
C ILE A 11 -10.93 -0.09 19.56
N ILE A 12 -9.63 0.13 19.35
CA ILE A 12 -8.59 -0.86 19.63
C ILE A 12 -8.12 -0.83 21.11
N SER A 13 -8.19 0.32 21.76
CA SER A 13 -7.63 0.58 23.10
C SER A 13 -8.15 -0.36 24.19
N PRO A 14 -9.46 -0.71 24.24
CA PRO A 14 -9.97 -1.67 25.21
C PRO A 14 -9.30 -3.04 25.11
N PHE A 15 -8.84 -3.41 23.91
CA PHE A 15 -8.10 -4.66 23.72
C PHE A 15 -6.69 -4.53 24.26
N LYS A 16 -5.97 -3.43 24.01
CA LYS A 16 -4.54 -3.27 24.39
C LYS A 16 -4.21 -3.57 25.85
N THR A 17 -5.13 -3.32 26.77
CA THR A 17 -4.93 -3.53 28.22
C THR A 17 -5.35 -4.92 28.69
N SER A 18 -6.02 -5.71 27.85
CA SER A 18 -6.45 -7.06 28.18
C SER A 18 -5.34 -8.09 27.92
N LYS A 19 -5.31 -9.16 28.72
CA LYS A 19 -4.36 -10.29 28.58
C LYS A 19 -4.34 -10.89 27.17
N TYR A 20 -5.46 -10.82 26.45
CA TYR A 20 -5.62 -11.35 25.09
C TYR A 20 -5.70 -10.26 24.00
N GLY A 21 -5.49 -9.02 24.38
CA GLY A 21 -5.67 -7.84 23.54
C GLY A 21 -4.91 -7.85 22.24
N LEU A 22 -3.63 -8.18 22.36
CA LEU A 22 -2.72 -8.27 21.24
C LEU A 22 -3.22 -9.32 20.23
N TYR A 23 -3.67 -10.49 20.68
CA TYR A 23 -4.19 -11.53 19.78
C TYR A 23 -5.41 -11.06 18.99
N VAL A 24 -6.31 -10.30 19.63
CA VAL A 24 -7.49 -9.73 18.95
C VAL A 24 -7.05 -8.72 17.88
N ILE A 25 -6.07 -7.86 18.19
CA ILE A 25 -5.53 -6.89 17.22
C ILE A 25 -4.91 -7.62 16.02
N LEU A 26 -4.07 -8.62 16.27
CA LEU A 26 -3.43 -9.42 15.21
C LEU A 26 -4.45 -10.18 14.36
N LEU A 27 -5.52 -10.71 14.97
CA LEU A 27 -6.64 -11.33 14.26
C LEU A 27 -7.31 -10.32 13.32
N ILE A 28 -7.64 -9.11 13.81
CA ILE A 28 -8.26 -8.05 13.00
C ILE A 28 -7.35 -7.69 11.82
N GLN A 29 -6.04 -7.54 12.04
CA GLN A 29 -5.11 -7.23 10.94
C GLN A 29 -5.01 -8.36 9.91
N SER A 30 -5.01 -9.61 10.37
CA SER A 30 -5.03 -10.79 9.50
C SER A 30 -6.31 -10.85 8.65
N LEU A 31 -7.46 -10.52 9.24
CA LEU A 31 -8.74 -10.42 8.53
C LEU A 31 -8.71 -9.29 7.50
N ILE A 32 -8.19 -8.11 7.84
CA ILE A 32 -8.06 -6.99 6.90
C ILE A 32 -7.13 -7.36 5.74
N ASN A 33 -6.01 -8.04 5.99
CA ASN A 33 -5.14 -8.55 4.93
C ASN A 33 -5.87 -9.53 4.01
N SER A 34 -6.69 -10.42 4.56
CA SER A 34 -7.52 -11.35 3.79
C SER A 34 -8.56 -10.61 2.94
N ILE A 35 -9.20 -9.57 3.49
CA ILE A 35 -10.11 -8.69 2.75
C ILE A 35 -9.37 -8.00 1.60
N ASN A 36 -8.14 -7.51 1.83
CA ASN A 36 -7.34 -6.89 0.77
C ASN A 36 -7.11 -7.85 -0.40
N VAL A 37 -6.78 -9.12 -0.12
CA VAL A 37 -6.64 -10.17 -1.15
C VAL A 37 -7.92 -10.35 -1.96
N VAL A 38 -9.08 -10.40 -1.29
CA VAL A 38 -10.39 -10.50 -1.95
C VAL A 38 -10.68 -9.26 -2.80
N LEU A 39 -10.36 -8.06 -2.31
CA LEU A 39 -10.54 -6.82 -3.07
C LEU A 39 -9.64 -6.78 -4.33
N ILE A 40 -8.40 -7.28 -4.26
CA ILE A 40 -7.55 -7.47 -5.45
C ILE A 40 -8.21 -8.41 -6.45
N TYR A 41 -8.76 -9.53 -5.98
CA TYR A 41 -9.48 -10.47 -6.84
C TYR A 41 -10.69 -9.81 -7.52
N ILE A 42 -11.53 -9.09 -6.76
CA ILE A 42 -12.69 -8.36 -7.29
C ILE A 42 -12.23 -7.37 -8.36
N TYR A 43 -11.25 -6.52 -8.04
CA TYR A 43 -10.73 -5.53 -8.99
C TYR A 43 -10.23 -6.18 -10.29
N CYS A 44 -9.42 -7.22 -10.18
CA CYS A 44 -8.83 -7.91 -11.33
C CYS A 44 -9.88 -8.68 -12.13
N SER A 45 -10.87 -9.28 -11.49
CA SER A 45 -11.96 -10.00 -12.17
C SER A 45 -12.80 -9.07 -13.05
N ASN A 46 -12.96 -7.81 -12.63
CA ASN A 46 -13.66 -6.77 -13.40
C ASN A 46 -12.85 -6.26 -14.60
N LEU A 47 -11.57 -6.61 -14.74
CA LEU A 47 -10.76 -6.27 -15.91
C LEU A 47 -11.11 -7.11 -17.16
N LYS A 48 -12.05 -8.06 -17.05
CA LYS A 48 -12.45 -9.01 -18.11
C LYS A 48 -11.34 -9.99 -18.52
N ILE A 49 -10.45 -10.33 -17.59
CA ILE A 49 -9.50 -11.44 -17.73
C ILE A 49 -10.12 -12.76 -17.25
N LYS A 50 -9.50 -13.91 -17.55
CA LYS A 50 -9.95 -15.20 -17.02
C LYS A 50 -9.93 -15.17 -15.48
N LYS A 51 -10.98 -15.70 -14.84
CA LYS A 51 -11.09 -15.75 -13.37
C LYS A 51 -9.90 -16.44 -12.70
N SER A 52 -9.32 -17.47 -13.33
CA SER A 52 -8.10 -18.12 -12.84
C SER A 52 -6.88 -17.20 -12.80
N LEU A 53 -6.77 -16.25 -13.73
CA LEU A 53 -5.70 -15.25 -13.71
C LEU A 53 -5.93 -14.21 -12.62
N ALA A 54 -7.18 -13.76 -12.43
CA ALA A 54 -7.53 -12.89 -11.30
C ALA A 54 -7.22 -13.57 -9.95
N LEU A 55 -7.52 -14.87 -9.83
CA LEU A 55 -7.19 -15.67 -8.65
C LEU A 55 -5.67 -15.80 -8.44
N LEU A 56 -4.91 -16.07 -9.50
CA LEU A 56 -3.44 -16.11 -9.43
C LEU A 56 -2.87 -14.77 -8.92
N LEU A 57 -3.39 -13.64 -9.41
CA LEU A 57 -2.95 -12.31 -8.99
C LEU A 57 -3.29 -12.00 -7.53
N SER A 58 -4.46 -12.41 -7.05
CA SER A 58 -4.82 -12.23 -5.64
C SER A 58 -4.00 -13.15 -4.72
N ILE A 59 -3.75 -14.40 -5.11
CA ILE A 59 -2.87 -15.32 -4.36
C ILE A 59 -1.44 -14.75 -4.30
N PHE A 60 -0.93 -14.27 -5.44
CA PHE A 60 0.38 -13.62 -5.50
C PHE A 60 0.49 -12.46 -4.51
N PHE A 61 -0.51 -11.57 -4.48
CA PHE A 61 -0.57 -10.48 -3.52
C PHE A 61 -0.65 -10.96 -2.06
N GLY A 62 -1.45 -11.98 -1.77
CA GLY A 62 -1.56 -12.53 -0.41
C GLY A 62 -0.25 -13.08 0.14
N PHE A 63 0.65 -13.53 -0.74
CA PHE A 63 1.98 -13.99 -0.37
C PHE A 63 3.04 -12.89 -0.32
N PHE A 64 2.71 -11.62 -0.57
CA PHE A 64 3.68 -10.54 -0.43
C PHE A 64 4.23 -10.47 1.00
N SER A 65 5.53 -10.21 1.13
CA SER A 65 6.19 -10.06 2.43
C SER A 65 5.49 -9.00 3.28
N TYR A 66 5.05 -7.89 2.67
CA TYR A 66 4.30 -6.86 3.36
C TYR A 66 2.97 -7.39 3.92
N SER A 67 2.21 -8.16 3.14
CA SER A 67 0.92 -8.72 3.58
C SER A 67 1.09 -9.72 4.72
N ILE A 68 2.12 -10.56 4.67
CA ILE A 68 2.42 -11.53 5.73
C ILE A 68 2.89 -10.81 7.01
N ASN A 69 3.83 -9.87 6.90
CA ASN A 69 4.41 -9.20 8.06
C ASN A 69 3.42 -8.23 8.72
N SER A 70 2.63 -7.49 7.95
CA SER A 70 1.63 -6.54 8.49
C SER A 70 0.46 -7.23 9.20
N ALA A 71 0.26 -8.54 9.00
CA ALA A 71 -0.70 -9.32 9.78
C ALA A 71 -0.22 -9.62 11.20
N LEU A 72 1.09 -9.50 11.46
CA LEU A 72 1.74 -9.87 12.70
C LEU A 72 2.27 -8.67 13.51
N VAL A 73 2.14 -7.46 12.97
CA VAL A 73 2.66 -6.24 13.60
C VAL A 73 1.51 -5.25 13.78
N PRO A 74 1.13 -4.93 15.04
CA PRO A 74 0.05 -3.99 15.34
C PRO A 74 0.43 -2.56 14.92
N ASP A 75 0.09 -2.18 13.70
CA ASP A 75 0.39 -0.90 13.09
C ASP A 75 -0.78 -0.37 12.25
N SER A 76 -0.76 0.93 12.02
CA SER A 76 -1.67 1.75 11.24
C SER A 76 -1.66 1.46 9.73
N TYR A 77 -0.55 0.97 9.17
CA TYR A 77 -0.37 0.88 7.71
C TYR A 77 -1.24 -0.19 7.04
N ILE A 78 -1.70 -1.21 7.77
CA ILE A 78 -2.66 -2.18 7.22
C ILE A 78 -4.03 -1.53 6.94
N TYR A 79 -4.48 -0.64 7.83
CA TYR A 79 -5.68 0.16 7.62
C TYR A 79 -5.47 1.15 6.46
N ALA A 80 -4.28 1.75 6.37
CA ALA A 80 -3.91 2.65 5.29
C ALA A 80 -4.01 1.95 3.92
N GLN A 81 -3.43 0.75 3.80
CA GLN A 81 -3.49 -0.06 2.59
C GLN A 81 -4.93 -0.45 2.24
N ASN A 82 -5.70 -0.93 3.23
CA ASN A 82 -7.08 -1.36 3.00
C ASN A 82 -7.96 -0.24 2.45
N ILE A 83 -7.87 0.96 3.05
CA ILE A 83 -8.66 2.11 2.60
C ILE A 83 -8.29 2.51 1.16
N LEU A 84 -7.01 2.46 0.77
CA LEU A 84 -6.60 2.75 -0.61
C LEU A 84 -7.14 1.71 -1.61
N ILE A 85 -7.11 0.42 -1.24
CA ILE A 85 -7.64 -0.65 -2.10
C ILE A 85 -9.17 -0.51 -2.22
N ILE A 86 -9.89 -0.24 -1.13
CA ILE A 86 -11.33 0.05 -1.16
C ILE A 86 -11.60 1.27 -2.05
N SER A 87 -10.81 2.34 -1.92
CA SER A 87 -10.92 3.51 -2.78
C SER A 87 -10.82 3.17 -4.26
N LEU A 88 -9.89 2.29 -4.65
CA LEU A 88 -9.74 1.85 -6.04
C LEU A 88 -10.88 0.97 -6.53
N VAL A 89 -11.34 0.03 -5.72
CA VAL A 89 -12.49 -0.82 -6.06
C VAL A 89 -13.76 0.01 -6.18
N TYR A 90 -13.97 0.98 -5.27
CA TYR A 90 -15.09 1.91 -5.32
C TYR A 90 -15.02 2.80 -6.57
N MET A 91 -13.84 3.33 -6.92
CA MET A 91 -13.65 4.07 -8.17
C MET A 91 -13.99 3.24 -9.41
N GLN A 92 -13.60 1.96 -9.44
CA GLN A 92 -13.95 1.04 -10.52
C GLN A 92 -15.46 0.80 -10.58
N TYR A 93 -16.10 0.59 -9.42
CA TYR A 93 -17.54 0.44 -9.30
C TYR A 93 -18.31 1.68 -9.81
N CYS A 94 -17.90 2.88 -9.39
CA CYS A 94 -18.48 4.14 -9.86
C CYS A 94 -18.41 4.30 -11.38
N LYS A 95 -17.29 3.86 -11.97
CA LYS A 95 -17.11 3.88 -13.43
C LYS A 95 -18.02 2.88 -14.14
N ILE A 96 -18.11 1.65 -13.64
CA ILE A 96 -18.97 0.60 -14.22
C ILE A 96 -20.45 1.00 -14.11
N SER A 97 -20.86 1.52 -12.94
CA SER A 97 -22.23 1.98 -12.68
C SER A 97 -22.57 3.33 -13.33
N LYS A 98 -21.58 4.02 -13.93
CA LYS A 98 -21.71 5.39 -14.47
C LYS A 98 -22.21 6.40 -13.42
N ASN A 99 -21.95 6.15 -12.14
CA ASN A 99 -22.34 7.02 -11.03
C ASN A 99 -21.12 7.36 -10.17
N TYR A 100 -20.82 8.65 -10.01
CA TYR A 100 -19.68 9.13 -9.22
C TYR A 100 -19.87 8.88 -7.71
N GLY A 101 -21.09 8.92 -7.17
CA GLY A 101 -21.32 8.70 -5.74
C GLY A 101 -20.55 9.66 -4.81
N ILE A 102 -21.02 10.91 -4.75
CA ILE A 102 -20.42 12.04 -4.00
C ILE A 102 -20.11 11.66 -2.53
N ILE A 103 -21.09 11.09 -1.83
CA ILE A 103 -20.97 10.74 -0.41
C ILE A 103 -19.88 9.69 -0.19
N GLY A 104 -19.81 8.65 -1.04
CA GLY A 104 -18.79 7.62 -0.92
C GLY A 104 -17.38 8.18 -1.12
N HIS A 105 -17.20 9.09 -2.10
CA HIS A 105 -15.91 9.75 -2.28
C HIS A 105 -15.53 10.68 -1.13
N ALA A 106 -16.51 11.36 -0.52
CA ALA A 106 -16.28 12.19 0.66
C ALA A 106 -15.84 11.34 1.87
N ILE A 107 -16.56 10.26 2.18
CA ILE A 107 -16.21 9.33 3.27
C ILE A 107 -14.82 8.73 3.06
N LEU A 108 -14.51 8.25 1.85
CA LEU A 108 -13.19 7.71 1.53
C LEU A 108 -12.10 8.78 1.62
N GLY A 109 -12.39 10.04 1.31
CA GLY A 109 -11.48 11.16 1.52
C GLY A 109 -11.15 11.35 3.01
N VAL A 110 -12.18 11.34 3.87
CA VAL A 110 -12.03 11.42 5.32
C VAL A 110 -11.23 10.23 5.87
N LEU A 111 -11.53 9.01 5.42
CA LEU A 111 -10.83 7.80 5.87
C LEU A 111 -9.35 7.80 5.46
N ASN A 112 -9.05 8.19 4.21
CA ASN A 112 -7.66 8.33 3.77
C ASN A 112 -6.92 9.38 4.60
N PHE A 113 -7.56 10.53 4.89
CA PHE A 113 -7.00 11.58 5.75
C PHE A 113 -6.79 11.12 7.17
N SER A 114 -7.73 10.34 7.70
CA SER A 114 -7.70 9.87 9.09
C SER A 114 -6.47 9.02 9.37
N VAL A 115 -6.13 8.13 8.42
CA VAL A 115 -5.00 7.22 8.59
C VAL A 115 -3.70 7.87 8.16
N THR A 116 -3.51 8.41 6.95
CA THR A 116 -2.25 9.09 6.61
C THR A 116 -2.42 10.25 5.64
N VAL A 117 -1.62 11.30 5.83
CA VAL A 117 -1.61 12.45 4.90
C VAL A 117 -1.17 12.03 3.48
N SER A 118 -0.23 11.10 3.36
CA SER A 118 0.24 10.56 2.08
C SER A 118 -0.85 9.80 1.30
N ASN A 119 -1.76 9.11 1.99
CA ASN A 119 -2.91 8.44 1.37
C ASN A 119 -3.83 9.44 0.68
N VAL A 120 -4.09 10.59 1.30
CA VAL A 120 -4.96 11.63 0.70
C VAL A 120 -4.36 12.15 -0.59
N ALA A 121 -3.05 12.39 -0.63
CA ALA A 121 -2.38 12.83 -1.85
C ALA A 121 -2.55 11.81 -2.99
N SER A 122 -2.33 10.52 -2.71
CA SER A 122 -2.49 9.43 -3.68
C SER A 122 -3.93 9.29 -4.17
N TYR A 123 -4.89 9.36 -3.24
CA TYR A 123 -6.31 9.27 -3.51
C TYR A 123 -6.86 10.47 -4.29
N ALA A 124 -6.45 11.69 -3.91
CA ALA A 124 -6.83 12.92 -4.62
C ALA A 124 -6.30 12.91 -6.06
N LEU A 125 -5.03 12.51 -6.26
CA LEU A 125 -4.46 12.36 -7.59
C LEU A 125 -5.21 11.28 -8.40
N ALA A 126 -5.56 10.14 -7.78
CA ALA A 126 -6.36 9.10 -8.40
C ALA A 126 -7.72 9.61 -8.87
N ILE A 127 -8.45 10.36 -8.01
CA ILE A 127 -9.73 11.00 -8.37
C ILE A 127 -9.53 11.94 -9.55
N ILE A 128 -8.57 12.87 -9.48
CA ILE A 128 -8.33 13.86 -10.53
C ILE A 128 -8.05 13.17 -11.87
N ILE A 129 -7.23 12.13 -11.84
CA ILE A 129 -6.91 11.34 -13.02
C ILE A 129 -8.12 10.55 -13.50
N ASN A 130 -9.03 10.09 -12.64
CA ASN A 130 -10.22 9.31 -13.01
C ASN A 130 -11.40 10.16 -13.57
N LYS A 131 -11.10 11.28 -14.24
CA LYS A 131 -12.12 12.14 -14.86
C LYS A 131 -13.01 11.44 -15.89
N SER A 132 -14.29 11.82 -15.91
CA SER A 132 -15.17 11.46 -17.03
C SER A 132 -14.83 12.31 -18.25
N GLU A 133 -14.54 11.68 -19.39
CA GLU A 133 -14.19 12.37 -20.64
C GLU A 133 -15.34 13.19 -21.22
N LYS A 134 -16.60 12.81 -20.96
CA LYS A 134 -17.77 13.35 -21.64
C LYS A 134 -18.42 14.55 -20.93
N GLU A 135 -18.15 14.80 -19.65
CA GLU A 135 -18.80 15.87 -18.89
C GLU A 135 -17.87 16.54 -17.87
N THR A 136 -16.95 17.34 -18.39
CA THR A 136 -15.86 17.90 -17.57
C THR A 136 -16.35 18.85 -16.48
N LYS A 137 -17.35 19.71 -16.77
CA LYS A 137 -17.90 20.68 -15.80
C LYS A 137 -18.72 20.02 -14.68
N THR A 138 -19.60 19.08 -15.03
CA THR A 138 -20.44 18.38 -14.03
C THR A 138 -19.58 17.50 -13.12
N TRP A 139 -18.54 16.86 -13.67
CA TRP A 139 -17.62 16.04 -12.91
C TRP A 139 -16.75 16.84 -11.92
N ILE A 140 -16.22 18.00 -12.34
CA ILE A 140 -15.48 18.90 -11.44
C ILE A 140 -16.38 19.35 -10.28
N LYS A 141 -17.64 19.72 -10.57
CA LYS A 141 -18.61 20.09 -9.53
C LYS A 141 -18.81 18.97 -8.50
N LYS A 142 -18.93 17.71 -8.95
CA LYS A 142 -19.08 16.55 -8.06
C LYS A 142 -17.85 16.29 -7.18
N ILE A 143 -16.65 16.51 -7.71
CA ILE A 143 -15.42 16.46 -6.89
C ILE A 143 -15.42 17.54 -5.84
N ILE A 144 -15.67 18.80 -6.23
CA ILE A 144 -15.70 19.93 -5.31
C ILE A 144 -16.72 19.68 -4.20
N GLN A 145 -17.91 19.18 -4.54
CA GLN A 145 -18.92 18.79 -3.54
C GLN A 145 -18.41 17.71 -2.59
N SER A 146 -17.70 16.69 -3.09
CA SER A 146 -17.14 15.64 -2.23
C SER A 146 -16.06 16.18 -1.30
N ILE A 147 -15.23 17.10 -1.78
CA ILE A 147 -14.19 17.77 -0.98
C ILE A 147 -14.85 18.62 0.11
N ILE A 148 -15.87 19.42 -0.21
CA ILE A 148 -16.58 20.26 0.76
C ILE A 148 -17.20 19.38 1.87
N ILE A 149 -17.88 18.30 1.50
CA ILE A 149 -18.47 17.37 2.47
C ILE A 149 -17.38 16.71 3.32
N ALA A 150 -16.28 16.26 2.71
CA ALA A 150 -15.17 15.66 3.45
C ALA A 150 -14.54 16.64 4.44
N LEU A 151 -14.32 17.89 4.04
CA LEU A 151 -13.80 18.95 4.91
C LEU A 151 -14.76 19.23 6.07
N GLY A 152 -16.08 19.31 5.80
CA GLY A 152 -17.08 19.46 6.84
C GLY A 152 -17.02 18.33 7.88
N ILE A 153 -16.90 17.08 7.42
CA ILE A 153 -16.75 15.93 8.32
C ILE A 153 -15.43 16.00 9.10
N ILE A 154 -14.30 16.35 8.46
CA ILE A 154 -13.00 16.49 9.12
C ILE A 154 -13.05 17.56 10.21
N ILE A 155 -13.69 18.70 9.96
CA ILE A 155 -13.86 19.77 10.94
C ILE A 155 -14.66 19.25 12.15
N VAL A 156 -15.78 18.58 11.91
CA VAL A 156 -16.61 18.00 12.99
C VAL A 156 -15.81 16.96 13.79
N LEU A 157 -15.10 16.06 13.12
CA LEU A 157 -14.24 15.07 13.77
C LEU A 157 -13.09 15.71 14.53
N GLY A 158 -12.52 16.82 14.04
CA GLY A 158 -11.49 17.59 14.73
C GLY A 158 -12.00 18.23 16.01
N ILE A 159 -13.21 18.79 15.99
CA ILE A 159 -13.87 19.32 17.20
C ILE A 159 -14.11 18.18 18.20
N ILE A 160 -14.67 17.06 17.75
CA ILE A 160 -14.87 15.87 18.60
C ILE A 160 -13.53 15.38 19.16
N GLN A 161 -12.47 15.38 18.35
CA GLN A 161 -11.15 14.96 18.77
C GLN A 161 -10.61 15.84 19.91
N GLN A 162 -10.77 17.15 19.78
CA GLN A 162 -10.36 18.10 20.81
C GLN A 162 -11.15 17.91 22.11
N LEU A 163 -12.46 17.68 22.01
CA LEU A 163 -13.33 17.47 23.17
C LEU A 163 -13.03 16.15 23.91
N LEU A 164 -12.85 15.05 23.16
CA LEU A 164 -12.69 13.71 23.76
C LEU A 164 -11.25 13.37 24.13
N PHE A 165 -10.27 13.77 23.30
CA PHE A 165 -8.88 13.36 23.46
C PHE A 165 -7.95 14.51 23.88
N LYS A 166 -8.47 15.73 24.01
CA LYS A 166 -7.67 16.94 24.31
C LYS A 166 -6.47 17.10 23.37
N SER A 167 -6.64 16.68 22.10
CA SER A 167 -5.60 16.73 21.06
C SER A 167 -6.16 17.35 19.79
N ASN A 168 -5.28 17.89 18.95
CA ASN A 168 -5.65 18.49 17.67
C ASN A 168 -4.93 17.78 16.53
N PHE A 169 -5.67 17.40 15.48
CA PHE A 169 -5.08 16.77 14.30
C PHE A 169 -4.03 17.66 13.62
N THR A 170 -4.14 18.99 13.70
CA THR A 170 -3.13 19.89 13.14
C THR A 170 -1.79 19.69 13.82
N ASP A 171 -1.79 19.66 15.15
CA ASP A 171 -0.58 19.49 15.95
C ASP A 171 0.00 18.09 15.73
N ASN A 172 -0.85 17.07 15.62
CA ASN A 172 -0.43 15.72 15.27
C ASN A 172 0.30 15.67 13.91
N ILE A 173 -0.18 16.42 12.91
CA ILE A 173 0.47 16.54 11.60
C ILE A 173 1.79 17.29 11.73
N PHE A 174 1.79 18.50 12.29
CA PHE A 174 2.98 19.35 12.40
C PHE A 174 4.10 18.66 13.21
N ASN A 175 3.77 18.10 14.36
CA ASN A 175 4.73 17.37 15.19
C ASN A 175 5.27 16.13 14.46
N SER A 176 4.42 15.41 13.70
CA SER A 176 4.89 14.28 12.89
C SER A 176 5.87 14.70 11.79
N VAL A 177 5.63 15.84 11.14
CA VAL A 177 6.49 16.36 10.07
C VAL A 177 7.81 16.86 10.65
N ASN A 178 7.78 17.60 11.76
CA ASN A 178 8.98 18.16 12.38
C ASN A 178 9.84 17.08 13.05
N ASN A 179 9.23 16.15 13.81
CA ASN A 179 9.99 15.16 14.57
C ASN A 179 10.39 13.93 13.74
N GLY A 180 9.57 13.57 12.75
CA GLY A 180 9.80 12.41 11.89
C GLY A 180 10.09 12.77 10.44
N GLY A 181 9.30 13.65 9.82
CA GLY A 181 9.44 13.84 8.37
C GLY A 181 10.72 14.52 7.90
N LEU A 182 11.14 15.58 8.57
CA LEU A 182 12.32 16.34 8.19
C LEU A 182 13.62 15.63 8.61
N ASN A 183 13.65 15.08 9.82
CA ASN A 183 14.82 14.38 10.37
C ASN A 183 15.17 13.09 9.62
N TYR A 184 14.20 12.48 8.93
CA TYR A 184 14.40 11.25 8.16
C TYR A 184 14.61 11.49 6.66
N SER A 185 14.71 12.76 6.24
CA SER A 185 14.87 13.13 4.84
C SER A 185 16.31 13.50 4.50
N MET A 186 16.82 13.02 3.36
CA MET A 186 18.07 13.51 2.76
C MET A 186 17.93 13.64 1.25
N PRO A 187 18.68 14.52 0.56
CA PRO A 187 18.68 14.57 -0.90
C PRO A 187 19.04 13.22 -1.53
N PHE A 188 18.31 12.82 -2.57
CA PHE A 188 18.60 11.57 -3.27
C PHE A 188 19.93 11.63 -4.03
N ASN A 189 20.78 10.63 -3.81
CA ASN A 189 22.03 10.43 -4.52
C ASN A 189 22.03 9.04 -5.17
N LEU A 190 22.08 8.96 -6.50
CA LEU A 190 22.00 7.68 -7.20
C LEU A 190 23.09 6.67 -6.77
N LYS A 191 24.33 7.11 -6.54
CA LYS A 191 25.43 6.20 -6.14
C LYS A 191 25.18 5.61 -4.75
N ALA A 192 24.67 6.42 -3.82
CA ALA A 192 24.40 5.98 -2.45
C ALA A 192 23.05 5.25 -2.33
N ASN A 193 22.03 5.67 -3.09
CA ASN A 193 20.64 5.31 -2.86
C ASN A 193 20.01 4.41 -3.94
N TRP A 194 20.75 3.92 -4.95
CA TRP A 194 20.17 3.07 -6.00
C TRP A 194 19.48 1.79 -5.45
N LYS A 195 19.94 1.28 -4.30
CA LYS A 195 19.33 0.12 -3.62
C LYS A 195 17.90 0.40 -3.12
N ILE A 196 17.40 1.63 -3.22
CA ILE A 196 16.01 1.98 -2.90
C ILE A 196 15.02 1.14 -3.69
N ILE A 197 15.40 0.68 -4.88
CA ILE A 197 14.57 -0.20 -5.69
C ILE A 197 14.29 -1.54 -5.00
N TYR A 198 15.24 -2.05 -4.22
CA TYR A 198 15.04 -3.24 -3.41
C TYR A 198 14.06 -2.99 -2.27
N LEU A 199 14.12 -1.81 -1.65
CA LEU A 199 13.18 -1.42 -0.60
C LEU A 199 11.77 -1.17 -1.15
N MET A 200 11.65 -0.52 -2.30
CA MET A 200 10.34 -0.16 -2.83
C MET A 200 9.63 -1.33 -3.52
N PHE A 201 10.38 -2.25 -4.13
CA PHE A 201 9.77 -3.32 -4.92
C PHE A 201 10.11 -4.72 -4.43
N THR A 202 11.35 -4.97 -3.99
CA THR A 202 11.77 -6.35 -3.70
C THR A 202 11.31 -6.78 -2.32
N ALA A 203 11.79 -6.11 -1.26
CA ALA A 203 11.50 -6.45 0.12
C ALA A 203 10.00 -6.50 0.45
N PRO A 204 9.12 -5.64 -0.13
CA PRO A 204 7.69 -5.73 0.13
C PRO A 204 7.02 -6.94 -0.51
N ILE A 205 7.57 -7.48 -1.61
CA ILE A 205 7.03 -8.64 -2.33
C ILE A 205 7.66 -9.91 -1.77
N ILE A 206 8.98 -9.94 -1.65
CA ILE A 206 9.76 -11.10 -1.22
C ILE A 206 10.67 -10.69 -0.07
N THR A 207 10.50 -11.34 1.07
CA THR A 207 11.22 -11.06 2.32
C THR A 207 12.71 -11.14 2.07
N ALA A 208 13.38 -10.02 2.30
CA ALA A 208 14.81 -9.87 2.20
C ALA A 208 15.47 -10.13 3.56
N PRO A 209 16.81 -10.28 3.64
CA PRO A 209 17.51 -10.55 4.89
C PRO A 209 17.12 -9.57 6.00
N LEU A 210 16.68 -10.13 7.12
CA LEU A 210 16.17 -9.40 8.28
C LEU A 210 17.28 -9.12 9.29
N ARG A 211 17.13 -8.02 10.02
CA ARG A 211 17.92 -7.69 11.21
C ARG A 211 16.97 -7.27 12.32
N VAL A 212 17.24 -7.72 13.55
CA VAL A 212 16.60 -7.17 14.74
C VAL A 212 17.40 -5.95 15.21
N MET A 213 16.70 -4.86 15.50
CA MET A 213 17.25 -3.66 16.11
C MET A 213 16.62 -3.51 17.50
N PRO A 214 17.27 -4.02 18.57
CA PRO A 214 16.71 -4.00 19.92
C PRO A 214 16.38 -2.59 20.42
N GLU A 215 17.22 -1.62 20.09
CA GLU A 215 17.03 -0.21 20.48
C GLU A 215 15.75 0.42 19.90
N LEU A 216 15.34 -0.04 18.72
CA LEU A 216 14.11 0.43 18.06
C LEU A 216 12.93 -0.52 18.30
N GLN A 217 13.14 -1.63 19.02
CA GLN A 217 12.19 -2.74 19.15
C GLN A 217 11.60 -3.16 17.79
N ALA A 218 12.43 -3.14 16.75
CA ALA A 218 11.99 -3.26 15.37
C ALA A 218 12.72 -4.39 14.65
N ILE A 219 12.02 -4.97 13.66
CA ILE A 219 12.59 -5.89 12.68
C ILE A 219 12.65 -5.15 11.35
N VAL A 220 13.84 -5.10 10.77
CA VAL A 220 14.09 -4.29 9.58
C VAL A 220 14.70 -5.14 8.47
N THR A 221 14.44 -4.75 7.22
CA THR A 221 15.22 -5.23 6.10
C THR A 221 16.60 -4.57 6.14
N ASN A 222 17.68 -5.36 6.09
CA ASN A 222 19.03 -4.82 5.98
C ASN A 222 19.51 -4.87 4.53
N ILE A 223 19.58 -3.70 3.88
CA ILE A 223 20.04 -3.60 2.48
C ILE A 223 21.57 -3.55 2.32
N GLY A 224 22.30 -3.45 3.42
CA GLY A 224 23.74 -3.70 3.47
C GLY A 224 24.08 -5.14 3.08
N ILE A 225 23.19 -6.08 3.36
CA ILE A 225 23.37 -7.50 3.03
C ILE A 225 23.18 -7.75 1.52
N LYS A 226 24.04 -8.60 0.96
CA LYS A 226 23.95 -8.99 -0.46
C LYS A 226 22.68 -9.82 -0.69
N PHE A 227 21.76 -9.29 -1.49
CA PHE A 227 20.56 -10.01 -1.90
C PHE A 227 20.93 -11.27 -2.71
N PRO A 228 20.34 -12.43 -2.41
CA PRO A 228 20.45 -13.62 -3.23
C PRO A 228 20.10 -13.36 -4.70
N ILE A 229 20.76 -14.09 -5.60
CA ILE A 229 20.62 -13.88 -7.06
C ILE A 229 19.17 -14.07 -7.51
N TYR A 230 18.46 -15.07 -6.99
CA TYR A 230 17.06 -15.33 -7.36
C TYR A 230 16.14 -14.17 -7.00
N LEU A 231 16.34 -13.49 -5.86
CA LEU A 231 15.57 -12.29 -5.49
C LEU A 231 15.77 -11.19 -6.53
N LYS A 232 17.02 -10.92 -6.91
CA LYS A 232 17.34 -9.91 -7.93
C LYS A 232 16.70 -10.24 -9.27
N LEU A 233 16.74 -11.50 -9.69
CA LEU A 233 16.13 -11.96 -10.95
C LEU A 233 14.61 -11.74 -10.92
N ILE A 234 13.94 -12.13 -9.84
CA ILE A 234 12.50 -11.92 -9.71
C ILE A 234 12.16 -10.43 -9.75
N THR A 235 12.91 -9.58 -9.05
CA THR A 235 12.74 -8.12 -9.09
C THR A 235 12.81 -7.60 -10.51
N VAL A 236 13.85 -7.97 -11.27
CA VAL A 236 14.03 -7.52 -12.65
C VAL A 236 12.88 -7.99 -13.53
N ILE A 237 12.49 -9.27 -13.43
CA ILE A 237 11.37 -9.82 -14.21
C ILE A 237 10.07 -9.09 -13.88
N LEU A 238 9.74 -8.88 -12.60
CA LEU A 238 8.53 -8.18 -12.20
C LEU A 238 8.54 -6.73 -12.66
N LEU A 239 9.66 -6.02 -12.54
CA LEU A 239 9.79 -4.65 -13.04
C LEU A 239 9.57 -4.58 -14.56
N ILE A 240 10.14 -5.52 -15.32
CA ILE A 240 9.90 -5.61 -16.77
C ILE A 240 8.41 -5.80 -17.04
N LEU A 241 7.73 -6.73 -16.36
CA LEU A 241 6.29 -6.96 -16.55
C LEU A 241 5.45 -5.74 -16.17
N ILE A 242 5.80 -5.03 -15.09
CA ILE A 242 5.11 -3.79 -14.67
C ILE A 242 5.31 -2.70 -15.73
N ILE A 243 6.54 -2.47 -16.17
CA ILE A 243 6.86 -1.47 -17.20
C ILE A 243 6.16 -1.81 -18.51
N MET A 244 6.18 -3.07 -18.95
CA MET A 244 5.44 -3.53 -20.13
C MET A 244 3.94 -3.27 -19.98
N SER A 245 3.37 -3.53 -18.80
CA SER A 245 1.97 -3.21 -18.52
C SER A 245 1.67 -1.73 -18.73
N ILE A 246 2.50 -0.86 -18.13
CA ILE A 246 2.35 0.61 -18.23
C ILE A 246 2.43 1.05 -19.69
N ILE A 247 3.44 0.57 -20.44
CA ILE A 247 3.63 0.93 -21.85
C ILE A 247 2.42 0.50 -22.69
N TYR A 248 1.96 -0.75 -22.57
CA TYR A 248 0.81 -1.26 -23.34
C TYR A 248 -0.52 -0.60 -22.95
N ASN A 249 -0.58 0.02 -21.77
CA ASN A 249 -1.75 0.71 -21.25
C ASN A 249 -1.54 2.21 -21.09
N ILE A 250 -0.57 2.82 -21.78
CA ILE A 250 -0.21 4.24 -21.57
C ILE A 250 -1.34 5.21 -21.95
N LYS A 251 -2.23 4.80 -22.86
CA LYS A 251 -3.44 5.55 -23.23
C LYS A 251 -4.63 5.24 -22.32
N ASN A 252 -4.52 4.23 -21.45
CA ASN A 252 -5.62 3.81 -20.58
C ASN A 252 -5.63 4.65 -19.29
N ARG A 253 -6.72 5.37 -19.10
CA ARG A 253 -6.94 6.21 -17.93
C ARG A 253 -6.91 5.44 -16.61
N GLU A 254 -7.47 4.23 -16.55
CA GLU A 254 -7.45 3.41 -15.33
C GLU A 254 -6.02 3.04 -14.92
N MET A 255 -5.13 2.88 -15.90
CA MET A 255 -3.72 2.64 -15.63
C MET A 255 -3.06 3.80 -14.91
N TRP A 256 -3.39 5.03 -15.31
CA TRP A 256 -2.91 6.24 -14.65
C TRP A 256 -3.55 6.46 -13.28
N THR A 257 -4.83 6.08 -13.11
CA THR A 257 -5.49 6.07 -11.79
C THR A 257 -4.78 5.11 -10.83
N LEU A 258 -4.36 3.92 -11.29
CA LEU A 258 -3.51 3.02 -10.49
C LEU A 258 -2.11 3.60 -10.25
N SER A 259 -1.56 4.29 -11.24
CA SER A 259 -0.20 4.80 -11.15
C SER A 259 -0.06 6.00 -10.23
N SER A 260 -1.15 6.67 -9.84
CA SER A 260 -1.10 7.79 -8.89
C SER A 260 -0.46 7.40 -7.55
N PHE A 261 -0.74 6.19 -7.06
CA PHE A 261 -0.22 5.68 -5.78
C PHE A 261 1.29 5.47 -5.86
N LEU A 262 1.76 4.87 -6.97
CA LEU A 262 3.19 4.69 -7.21
C LEU A 262 3.89 6.04 -7.42
N ILE A 263 3.30 6.96 -8.20
CA ILE A 263 3.85 8.29 -8.46
C ILE A 263 4.02 9.09 -7.17
N VAL A 264 3.01 9.08 -6.28
CA VAL A 264 3.11 9.78 -4.98
C VAL A 264 4.17 9.14 -4.09
N ALA A 265 4.26 7.81 -4.05
CA ALA A 265 5.31 7.12 -3.30
C ALA A 265 6.71 7.47 -3.83
N PHE A 266 6.90 7.47 -5.15
CA PHE A 266 8.15 7.91 -5.79
C PHE A 266 8.47 9.37 -5.45
N PHE A 267 7.48 10.26 -5.51
CA PHE A 267 7.68 11.66 -5.14
C PHE A 267 8.15 11.81 -3.69
N ILE A 268 7.53 11.09 -2.75
CA ILE A 268 7.89 11.15 -1.33
C ILE A 268 9.30 10.57 -1.09
N HIS A 269 9.61 9.40 -1.62
CA HIS A 269 10.85 8.69 -1.28
C HIS A 269 12.06 9.11 -2.12
N ILE A 270 11.87 9.50 -3.37
CA ILE A 270 12.98 9.84 -4.28
C ILE A 270 13.13 11.35 -4.43
N ILE A 271 12.04 12.10 -4.58
CA ILE A 271 12.13 13.57 -4.78
C ILE A 271 12.28 14.29 -3.44
N LYS A 272 11.44 13.95 -2.45
CA LYS A 272 11.55 14.51 -1.09
C LYS A 272 12.58 13.78 -0.23
N GLY A 273 13.04 12.61 -0.65
CA GLY A 273 14.08 11.86 0.04
C GLY A 273 13.66 11.31 1.40
N PHE A 274 12.36 11.17 1.64
CA PHE A 274 11.83 10.69 2.91
C PHE A 274 12.25 9.24 3.15
N GLY A 275 12.83 8.96 4.32
CA GLY A 275 13.35 7.65 4.69
C GLY A 275 14.78 7.38 4.20
N LEU A 276 15.37 8.27 3.39
CA LEU A 276 16.74 8.10 2.93
C LEU A 276 17.78 8.36 4.03
N ALA A 277 17.46 9.09 5.10
CA ALA A 277 18.40 9.32 6.20
C ALA A 277 18.80 8.02 6.94
N VAL A 278 17.90 7.03 6.96
CA VAL A 278 18.09 5.73 7.63
C VAL A 278 18.15 4.60 6.59
N PHE A 279 18.63 4.91 5.39
CA PHE A 279 18.55 4.07 4.20
C PHE A 279 19.05 2.63 4.36
N GLU A 280 19.95 2.37 5.30
CA GLU A 280 20.46 1.03 5.58
C GLU A 280 19.37 0.04 6.04
N TYR A 281 18.30 0.56 6.65
CA TYR A 281 17.22 -0.21 7.22
C TYR A 281 15.87 0.26 6.70
N ASP A 282 15.06 -0.66 6.18
CA ASP A 282 13.65 -0.39 5.93
C ASP A 282 12.79 -1.09 6.96
N MET A 283 11.94 -0.33 7.63
CA MET A 283 11.00 -0.83 8.63
C MET A 283 9.81 -1.59 7.99
N TYR A 284 9.82 -1.92 6.70
CA TYR A 284 8.72 -2.54 5.95
C TYR A 284 7.45 -1.67 5.81
N LEU A 285 7.42 -0.48 6.43
CA LEU A 285 6.18 0.26 6.70
C LEU A 285 5.59 0.98 5.48
N TYR A 286 6.42 1.43 4.55
CA TYR A 286 5.97 2.38 3.51
C TYR A 286 5.29 1.72 2.31
N ALA A 287 5.52 0.43 2.09
CA ALA A 287 5.00 -0.26 0.92
C ALA A 287 3.47 -0.38 0.89
N GLY A 288 2.81 -0.29 2.06
CA GLY A 288 1.36 -0.33 2.19
C GLY A 288 0.62 0.71 1.34
N HIS A 289 1.28 1.83 1.02
CA HIS A 289 0.70 2.94 0.26
C HIS A 289 0.59 2.69 -1.25
N TYR A 290 1.31 1.71 -1.79
CA TYR A 290 1.36 1.51 -3.25
C TYR A 290 1.53 0.07 -3.70
N ILE A 291 2.09 -0.85 -2.90
CA ILE A 291 2.51 -2.17 -3.42
C ILE A 291 1.36 -3.02 -3.99
N PHE A 292 0.14 -2.77 -3.53
CA PHE A 292 -1.07 -3.43 -4.03
C PHE A 292 -1.36 -3.14 -5.52
N VAL A 293 -0.74 -2.12 -6.12
CA VAL A 293 -0.90 -1.84 -7.56
C VAL A 293 -0.16 -2.87 -8.43
N VAL A 294 0.85 -3.57 -7.91
CA VAL A 294 1.64 -4.57 -8.65
C VAL A 294 0.75 -5.67 -9.25
N PRO A 295 -0.07 -6.42 -8.48
CA PRO A 295 -0.98 -7.41 -9.07
C PRO A 295 -1.99 -6.77 -10.04
N MET A 296 -2.45 -5.54 -9.79
CA MET A 296 -3.40 -4.85 -10.67
C MET A 296 -2.77 -4.47 -12.01
N TYR A 297 -1.50 -4.03 -12.02
CA TYR A 297 -0.74 -3.81 -13.24
C TYR A 297 -0.59 -5.09 -14.05
N LEU A 298 -0.27 -6.21 -13.41
CA LEU A 298 -0.20 -7.50 -14.10
C LEU A 298 -1.58 -7.92 -14.67
N GLY A 299 -2.68 -7.59 -14.00
CA GLY A 299 -4.04 -7.73 -14.54
C GLY A 299 -4.26 -6.96 -15.85
N PHE A 300 -3.80 -5.70 -15.91
CA PHE A 300 -3.83 -4.89 -17.13
C PHE A 300 -2.92 -5.44 -18.24
N LEU A 301 -1.78 -6.04 -17.88
CA LEU A 301 -0.90 -6.70 -18.85
C LEU A 301 -1.62 -7.92 -19.45
N PHE A 302 -2.17 -8.80 -18.62
CA PHE A 302 -2.91 -9.98 -19.09
C PHE A 302 -4.09 -9.62 -19.99
N LYS A 303 -4.79 -8.52 -19.70
CA LYS A 303 -5.86 -8.00 -20.56
C LYS A 303 -5.39 -7.62 -21.96
N LYS A 304 -4.13 -7.17 -22.11
CA LYS A 304 -3.54 -6.71 -23.38
C LYS A 304 -2.83 -7.81 -24.18
N LEU A 305 -2.48 -8.93 -23.55
CA LEU A 305 -1.79 -10.02 -24.22
C LEU A 305 -2.76 -10.90 -25.04
N GLU A 306 -2.90 -10.59 -26.33
CA GLU A 306 -3.76 -11.34 -27.25
C GLU A 306 -3.17 -12.69 -27.68
N ASN A 307 -1.84 -12.77 -27.80
CA ASN A 307 -1.15 -13.99 -28.19
C ASN A 307 -1.20 -15.04 -27.06
N LYS A 308 -1.94 -16.13 -27.29
CA LYS A 308 -2.14 -17.22 -26.32
C LYS A 308 -0.83 -17.87 -25.84
N LYS A 309 0.20 -17.95 -26.68
CA LYS A 309 1.51 -18.51 -26.30
C LYS A 309 2.23 -17.59 -25.32
N ILE A 310 2.26 -16.28 -25.61
CA ILE A 310 2.86 -15.27 -24.73
C ILE A 310 2.09 -15.20 -23.40
N LEU A 311 0.75 -15.16 -23.46
CA LEU A 311 -0.08 -15.17 -22.25
C LEU A 311 0.19 -16.39 -21.37
N LYS A 312 0.26 -17.60 -21.97
CA LYS A 312 0.59 -18.84 -21.25
C LYS A 312 1.99 -18.75 -20.62
N PHE A 313 2.99 -18.28 -21.37
CA PHE A 313 4.35 -18.13 -20.89
C PHE A 313 4.44 -17.16 -19.69
N VAL A 314 3.86 -15.97 -19.80
CA VAL A 314 3.84 -14.98 -18.71
C VAL A 314 3.05 -15.52 -17.50
N THR A 315 1.97 -16.27 -17.72
CA THR A 315 1.21 -16.91 -16.64
C THR A 315 2.06 -17.95 -15.89
N ILE A 316 2.81 -18.79 -16.61
CA ILE A 316 3.72 -19.78 -16.01
C ILE A 316 4.82 -19.09 -15.21
N ILE A 317 5.45 -18.05 -15.77
CA ILE A 317 6.45 -17.25 -15.05
C ILE A 317 5.87 -16.69 -13.76
N LEU A 318 4.69 -16.08 -13.82
CA LEU A 318 4.07 -15.50 -12.64
C LEU A 318 3.71 -16.58 -11.60
N ALA A 319 3.26 -17.75 -12.02
CA ALA A 319 3.00 -18.88 -11.12
C ALA A 319 4.26 -19.37 -10.42
N ILE A 320 5.39 -19.47 -11.14
CA ILE A 320 6.69 -19.82 -10.56
C ILE A 320 7.13 -18.75 -9.56
N ILE A 321 7.05 -17.46 -9.94
CA ILE A 321 7.36 -16.35 -9.04
C ILE A 321 6.49 -16.41 -7.78
N THR A 322 5.19 -16.66 -7.93
CA THR A 322 4.25 -16.78 -6.80
C THR A 322 4.66 -17.90 -5.85
N LEU A 323 5.03 -19.07 -6.39
CA LEU A 323 5.50 -20.20 -5.58
C LEU A 323 6.81 -19.88 -4.85
N VAL A 324 7.78 -19.26 -5.54
CA VAL A 324 9.05 -18.88 -4.92
C VAL A 324 8.84 -17.82 -3.84
N THR A 325 7.99 -16.81 -4.10
CA THR A 325 7.61 -15.80 -3.11
C THR A 325 6.98 -16.44 -1.87
N PHE A 326 6.05 -17.38 -2.04
CA PHE A 326 5.45 -18.10 -0.93
C PHE A 326 6.49 -18.86 -0.09
N ILE A 327 7.29 -19.71 -0.74
CA ILE A 327 8.30 -20.53 -0.05
C ILE A 327 9.30 -19.63 0.69
N ASN A 328 9.82 -18.61 0.01
CA ASN A 328 10.79 -17.69 0.59
C ASN A 328 10.21 -16.98 1.81
N ASN A 329 9.01 -16.41 1.69
CA ASN A 329 8.46 -15.54 2.73
C ASN A 329 8.07 -16.35 3.97
N ILE A 330 7.52 -17.56 3.80
CA ILE A 330 7.25 -18.46 4.94
C ILE A 330 8.55 -18.91 5.61
N PHE A 331 9.58 -19.26 4.84
CA PHE A 331 10.86 -19.66 5.39
C PHE A 331 11.55 -18.52 6.16
N MET A 332 11.58 -17.31 5.57
CA MET A 332 12.13 -16.11 6.22
C MET A 332 11.32 -15.70 7.45
N GLN A 333 9.99 -15.87 7.44
CA GLN A 333 9.15 -15.62 8.60
C GLN A 333 9.47 -16.58 9.76
N ASN A 334 9.74 -17.85 9.47
CA ASN A 334 10.20 -18.79 10.49
C ASN A 334 11.57 -18.38 11.08
N GLN A 335 12.50 -17.95 10.22
CA GLN A 335 13.78 -17.40 10.68
C GLN A 335 13.60 -16.14 11.54
N MET A 336 12.68 -15.27 11.17
CA MET A 336 12.31 -14.08 11.95
C MET A 336 11.85 -14.46 13.36
N PHE A 337 10.96 -15.45 13.49
CA PHE A 337 10.51 -15.90 14.81
C PHE A 337 11.64 -16.46 15.66
N ASN A 338 12.56 -17.22 15.06
CA ASN A 338 13.73 -17.74 15.76
C ASN A 338 14.64 -16.59 16.24
N LEU A 339 14.86 -15.59 15.39
CA LEU A 339 15.67 -14.42 15.73
C LEU A 339 15.05 -13.60 16.86
N VAL A 340 13.73 -13.39 16.84
CA VAL A 340 12.99 -12.70 17.91
C VAL A 340 13.08 -13.48 19.21
N LYS A 341 12.88 -14.82 19.18
CA LYS A 341 13.04 -15.67 20.37
C LYS A 341 14.44 -15.49 20.95
N GLN A 342 15.49 -15.70 20.17
CA GLN A 342 16.87 -15.57 20.64
C GLN A 342 17.24 -14.18 21.19
N THR A 343 16.58 -13.12 20.73
CA THR A 343 16.91 -11.75 21.13
C THR A 343 16.13 -11.30 22.38
N TYR A 344 14.90 -11.78 22.57
CA TYR A 344 13.99 -11.25 23.60
C TYR A 344 13.47 -12.31 24.60
N LEU A 345 13.72 -13.59 24.36
CA LEU A 345 13.33 -14.72 25.22
C LEU A 345 14.56 -15.57 25.55
#